data_AF-A0A0Q5V0A2-F1
#
_entry.id   AF-A0A0Q5V0A2-F1
#
_cell.length_a   1.000
_cell.length_b   1.000
_cell.length_c   1.000
_cell.angle_alpha   90.00
_cell.angle_beta   90.00
_cell.angle_gamma   90.00
#
_symmetry.space_group_name_H-M   'P 1'
#
loop_
_entity.id
_entity.type
_entity.pdbx_description
1 polymer ?
#
loop_
_entity_poly.entity_id
_entity_poly.type
_entity_poly.pdbx_seq_one_letter_code
_entity_poly.pdbx_strand_id
1 'polypeptide(L)'
;MGSTVTTANSEGKIWGGGNEPMGINYGKMMMWFFIVSDALTFSGFLAAYGFSRYKFIETWPLADEVFNHFPFMHGVDAPMYYVALMTFILIFSSVTMVLAVDAGHQMKKQKVAIYMFLTIIGGGIFLGSQAWEWKNFIKGEYGAVETKGGSILQFVDATTGKRVKLSDVAIPLHEEREQLTRNKGFWFSKESTLPTYSVNEVVEGFKANPNILVRTEAIYHPSMAKNVGVHPELNKSTHKHKTILTREESLKRLADVHYVVEGANLVRNEYGQKLFANFFFFITGFHGFHVFTGVLINVLIFLNVVLGTYEKRRSYEMVEKVGLYWHFVDLVWVFVFTFFYLV
;
A
#
# COMPACT_ATOMS: atom_id res chain seq x y z
N MET A 1 30.64 41.65 46.62
CA MET A 1 29.63 40.64 46.20
C MET A 1 28.73 41.30 45.17
N GLY A 2 28.90 40.97 43.89
CA GLY A 2 28.04 41.46 42.80
C GLY A 2 27.50 40.26 42.04
N SER A 3 26.20 40.01 42.16
CA SER A 3 25.51 38.92 41.47
C SER A 3 25.30 39.28 40.00
N THR A 4 25.98 38.58 39.10
CA THR A 4 25.72 38.65 37.67
C THR A 4 24.37 38.01 37.37
N VAL A 5 23.40 38.82 37.00
CA VAL A 5 22.11 38.37 36.46
C VAL A 5 22.35 37.86 35.04
N THR A 6 22.31 36.54 34.85
CA THR A 6 22.27 35.93 33.51
C THR A 6 20.86 36.09 32.96
N THR A 7 20.62 37.11 32.14
CA THR A 7 19.45 37.18 31.27
C THR A 7 19.55 36.04 30.24
N ALA A 8 18.73 35.00 30.42
CA ALA A 8 18.58 33.88 29.49
C ALA A 8 17.80 34.28 28.23
N ASN A 9 18.28 35.29 27.50
CA ASN A 9 17.69 35.81 26.27
C ASN A 9 18.74 36.03 25.17
N SER A 10 19.63 35.05 25.00
CA SER A 10 20.47 34.96 23.81
C SER A 10 20.22 33.62 23.13
N GLU A 11 19.09 33.50 22.42
CA GLU A 11 19.09 32.69 21.20
C GLU A 11 20.14 33.34 20.30
N GLY A 12 21.31 32.70 20.22
CA GLY A 12 22.48 33.27 19.56
C GLY A 12 22.15 33.61 18.11
N LYS A 13 22.43 34.86 17.71
CA LYS A 13 22.61 35.21 16.30
C LYS A 13 23.64 34.25 15.73
N ILE A 14 23.20 33.28 14.94
CA ILE A 14 24.06 32.26 14.31
C ILE A 14 24.81 32.85 13.10
N TRP A 15 24.67 34.16 12.86
CA TRP A 15 25.26 34.87 11.74
C TRP A 15 26.04 36.09 12.24
N GLY A 16 27.37 36.05 12.08
CA GLY A 16 28.28 37.16 12.41
C GLY A 16 28.31 38.28 11.35
N GLY A 17 27.62 38.10 10.22
CA GLY A 17 27.67 38.99 9.04
C GLY A 17 26.40 39.80 8.80
N GLY A 18 25.83 40.46 9.80
CA GLY A 18 24.67 41.36 9.57
C GLY A 18 23.35 40.60 9.28
N ASN A 19 22.66 40.94 8.18
CA ASN A 19 21.41 40.26 7.81
C ASN A 19 21.71 38.87 7.24
N GLU A 20 21.01 37.86 7.74
CA GLU A 20 21.06 36.50 7.21
C GLU A 20 20.76 36.52 5.70
N PRO A 21 21.63 35.98 4.84
CA PRO A 21 21.35 35.92 3.41
C PRO A 21 20.04 35.12 3.22
N MET A 22 19.07 35.75 2.54
CA MET A 22 17.71 35.25 2.26
C MET A 22 16.70 35.32 3.43
N GLY A 23 17.08 35.69 4.66
CA GLY A 23 16.14 35.82 5.79
C GLY A 23 15.42 34.52 6.18
N ILE A 24 16.01 33.36 5.84
CA ILE A 24 15.44 32.03 6.12
C ILE A 24 16.05 31.51 7.43
N ASN A 25 15.20 31.25 8.43
CA ASN A 25 15.62 30.61 9.68
C ASN A 25 16.27 29.24 9.40
N TYR A 26 17.38 28.93 10.09
CA TYR A 26 18.07 27.63 10.06
C TYR A 26 17.11 26.44 10.15
N GLY A 27 16.10 26.50 11.03
CA GLY A 27 15.11 25.43 11.18
C GLY A 27 14.27 25.18 9.91
N LYS A 28 13.95 26.22 9.13
CA LYS A 28 13.24 26.07 7.85
C LYS A 28 14.17 25.53 6.76
N MET A 29 15.42 25.98 6.74
CA MET A 29 16.42 25.48 5.78
C MET A 29 16.69 23.99 5.96
N MET A 30 16.90 23.53 7.20
CA MET A 30 17.10 22.11 7.50
C MET A 30 15.88 21.27 7.15
N MET A 31 14.67 21.81 7.33
CA MET A 31 13.44 21.15 6.91
C MET A 31 13.39 20.91 5.40
N TRP A 32 13.81 21.89 4.59
CA TRP A 32 13.90 21.73 3.14
C TRP A 32 14.93 20.69 2.72
N PHE A 33 16.12 20.66 3.33
CA PHE A 33 17.10 19.61 3.05
C PHE A 33 16.58 18.22 3.39
N PHE A 34 15.90 18.09 4.53
CA PHE A 34 15.25 16.85 4.93
C PHE A 34 14.18 16.40 3.92
N ILE A 35 13.29 17.31 3.50
CA ILE A 35 12.26 17.04 2.48
C ILE A 35 12.88 16.62 1.14
N VAL A 36 13.93 17.30 0.68
CA VAL A 36 14.61 16.95 -0.57
C VAL A 36 15.26 15.57 -0.49
N SER A 37 15.88 15.22 0.64
CA SER A 37 16.46 13.90 0.86
C SER A 37 15.40 12.79 0.78
N ASP A 38 14.25 12.99 1.44
CA ASP A 38 13.15 12.02 1.38
C ASP A 38 12.55 11.94 -0.03
N ALA A 39 12.40 13.07 -0.72
CA ALA A 39 11.89 13.12 -2.09
C ALA A 39 12.77 12.31 -3.05
N LEU A 40 14.10 12.42 -2.93
CA LEU A 40 15.04 11.62 -3.72
C LEU A 40 14.95 10.13 -3.40
N THR A 41 14.73 9.79 -2.13
CA THR A 41 14.55 8.40 -1.69
C THR A 41 13.30 7.78 -2.31
N PHE A 42 12.15 8.47 -2.24
CA PHE A 42 10.91 8.03 -2.90
C PHE A 42 11.05 7.94 -4.42
N SER A 43 11.76 8.90 -5.03
CA SER A 43 12.01 8.90 -6.47
C SER A 43 12.79 7.65 -6.92
N GLY A 44 13.80 7.26 -6.14
CA GLY A 44 14.55 6.02 -6.40
C GLY A 44 13.67 4.78 -6.34
N PHE A 45 12.77 4.69 -5.35
CA PHE A 45 11.85 3.57 -5.24
C PHE A 45 10.81 3.52 -6.37
N LEU A 46 10.24 4.68 -6.75
CA LEU A 46 9.29 4.77 -7.86
C LEU A 46 9.94 4.44 -9.21
N ALA A 47 11.20 4.85 -9.43
CA ALA A 47 11.95 4.49 -10.61
C ALA A 47 12.23 2.98 -10.69
N ALA A 48 12.63 2.36 -9.58
CA ALA A 48 12.83 0.91 -9.49
C ALA A 48 11.53 0.12 -9.72
N TYR A 49 10.41 0.60 -9.18
CA TYR A 49 9.08 0.07 -9.45
C TYR A 49 8.73 0.18 -10.93
N GLY A 50 8.90 1.37 -11.53
CA GLY A 50 8.60 1.62 -12.94
C GLY A 50 9.39 0.70 -13.88
N PHE A 51 10.68 0.51 -13.63
CA PHE A 51 11.52 -0.42 -14.40
C PHE A 51 11.06 -1.88 -14.25
N SER A 52 10.75 -2.30 -13.02
CA SER A 52 10.29 -3.66 -12.75
C SER A 52 8.94 -3.94 -13.40
N ARG A 53 8.02 -2.97 -13.35
CA ARG A 53 6.72 -3.02 -14.01
C ARG A 53 6.87 -3.11 -15.54
N TYR A 54 7.76 -2.31 -16.12
CA TYR A 54 8.02 -2.34 -17.56
C TYR A 54 8.57 -3.71 -18.01
N LYS A 55 9.51 -4.28 -17.25
CA LYS A 55 10.09 -5.61 -17.55
C LYS A 55 9.05 -6.74 -17.49
N PHE A 56 8.10 -6.67 -16.56
CA PHE A 56 7.10 -7.71 -16.31
C PHE A 56 5.69 -7.28 -16.72
N ILE A 57 5.57 -6.41 -17.74
CA ILE A 57 4.28 -5.79 -18.10
C ILE A 57 3.19 -6.81 -18.42
N GLU A 58 3.58 -7.97 -18.97
CA GLU A 58 2.72 -9.08 -19.34
C GLU A 58 2.17 -9.86 -18.13
N THR A 59 2.92 -9.96 -17.04
CA THR A 59 2.55 -10.76 -15.84
C THR A 59 2.23 -9.90 -14.62
N TRP A 60 2.27 -8.57 -14.80
CA TRP A 60 2.00 -7.62 -13.73
C TRP A 60 0.52 -7.68 -13.31
N PRO A 61 0.22 -7.61 -12.00
CA PRO A 61 -1.16 -7.55 -11.52
C PRO A 61 -1.93 -6.35 -12.08
N LEU A 62 -3.22 -6.54 -12.35
CA LEU A 62 -4.13 -5.48 -12.79
C LEU A 62 -4.69 -4.76 -11.56
N ALA A 63 -4.56 -3.42 -11.51
CA ALA A 63 -5.02 -2.62 -10.36
C ALA A 63 -6.52 -2.83 -10.08
N ASP A 64 -7.34 -2.85 -11.13
CA ASP A 64 -8.79 -3.09 -11.08
C ASP A 64 -9.18 -4.46 -10.51
N GLU A 65 -8.26 -5.41 -10.41
CA GLU A 65 -8.53 -6.74 -9.85
C GLU A 65 -7.96 -6.92 -8.45
N VAL A 66 -7.01 -6.06 -8.08
CA VAL A 66 -6.34 -6.06 -6.78
C VAL A 66 -7.10 -5.21 -5.77
N PHE A 67 -7.61 -4.05 -6.19
CA PHE A 67 -8.15 -3.02 -5.31
C PHE A 67 -9.68 -2.86 -5.42
N ASN A 68 -10.42 -3.94 -5.14
CA ASN A 68 -11.89 -3.96 -5.21
C ASN A 68 -12.60 -3.94 -3.85
N HIS A 69 -11.83 -3.94 -2.77
CA HIS A 69 -12.38 -4.04 -1.43
C HIS A 69 -12.85 -2.67 -0.93
N PHE A 70 -14.15 -2.54 -0.64
CA PHE A 70 -14.71 -1.37 0.04
C PHE A 70 -15.24 -1.77 1.43
N PRO A 71 -14.92 -1.01 2.50
CA PRO A 71 -15.39 -1.34 3.84
C PRO A 71 -16.92 -1.28 3.92
N PHE A 72 -17.53 -2.31 4.50
CA PHE A 72 -18.99 -2.46 4.65
C PHE A 72 -19.79 -2.67 3.36
N MET A 73 -19.16 -2.72 2.19
CA MET A 73 -19.81 -3.11 0.92
C MET A 73 -19.12 -4.34 0.33
N HIS A 74 -19.63 -5.52 0.66
CA HIS A 74 -19.17 -6.78 0.07
C HIS A 74 -19.93 -7.04 -1.24
N GLY A 75 -19.22 -7.20 -2.35
CA GLY A 75 -19.80 -7.58 -3.65
C GLY A 75 -20.22 -6.44 -4.57
N VAL A 76 -19.85 -5.19 -4.26
CA VAL A 76 -19.97 -4.09 -5.22
C VAL A 76 -18.67 -4.04 -6.03
N ASP A 77 -18.76 -4.31 -7.34
CA ASP A 77 -17.66 -4.15 -8.31
C ASP A 77 -17.35 -2.65 -8.49
N ALA A 78 -16.77 -2.02 -7.46
CA ALA A 78 -16.32 -0.63 -7.47
C ALA A 78 -14.80 -0.56 -7.25
N PRO A 79 -14.00 -0.97 -8.26
CA PRO A 79 -12.55 -0.87 -8.19
C PRO A 79 -12.10 0.55 -7.84
N MET A 80 -11.13 0.66 -6.94
CA MET A 80 -10.42 1.91 -6.64
C MET A 80 -11.22 3.03 -5.96
N TYR A 81 -12.54 2.89 -5.77
CA TYR A 81 -13.37 3.91 -5.09
C TYR A 81 -12.92 4.15 -3.65
N TYR A 82 -12.58 3.07 -2.94
CA TYR A 82 -12.11 3.19 -1.56
C TYR A 82 -10.78 3.93 -1.48
N VAL A 83 -9.86 3.61 -2.38
CA VAL A 83 -8.54 4.26 -2.46
C VAL A 83 -8.70 5.74 -2.86
N ALA A 84 -9.57 6.04 -3.83
CA ALA A 84 -9.89 7.41 -4.23
C ALA A 84 -10.46 8.23 -3.06
N LEU A 85 -11.35 7.63 -2.25
CA LEU A 85 -11.89 8.27 -1.04
C LEU A 85 -10.79 8.56 -0.01
N MET A 86 -9.85 7.63 0.23
CA MET A 86 -8.71 7.88 1.13
C MET A 86 -7.84 9.03 0.64
N THR A 87 -7.51 9.04 -0.65
CA THR A 87 -6.69 10.10 -1.25
C THR A 87 -7.40 11.45 -1.16
N PHE A 88 -8.71 11.48 -1.38
CA PHE A 88 -9.52 12.69 -1.16
C PHE A 88 -9.45 13.19 0.28
N ILE A 89 -9.57 12.30 1.27
CA ILE A 89 -9.46 12.64 2.69
C ILE A 89 -8.07 13.20 3.03
N LEU A 90 -7.00 12.64 2.46
CA LEU A 90 -5.64 13.09 2.70
C LEU A 90 -5.38 14.49 2.11
N ILE A 91 -5.81 14.72 0.87
CA ILE A 91 -5.70 16.04 0.22
C ILE A 91 -6.51 17.08 1.00
N PHE A 92 -7.72 16.74 1.46
CA PHE A 92 -8.53 17.66 2.27
C PHE A 92 -7.87 17.94 3.64
N SER A 93 -7.22 16.95 4.25
CA SER A 93 -6.43 17.09 5.47
C SER A 93 -5.21 18.01 5.29
N SER A 94 -4.65 18.04 4.08
CA SER A 94 -3.62 19.00 3.66
C SER A 94 -4.19 20.42 3.62
N VAL A 95 -5.35 20.63 3.01
CA VAL A 95 -6.02 21.94 3.00
C VAL A 95 -6.29 22.46 4.42
N THR A 96 -6.75 21.60 5.34
CA THR A 96 -6.94 22.02 6.74
C THR A 96 -5.62 22.40 7.42
N MET A 97 -4.50 21.77 7.07
CA MET A 97 -3.19 22.15 7.60
C MET A 97 -2.75 23.54 7.09
N VAL A 98 -3.00 23.88 5.82
CA VAL A 98 -2.73 25.24 5.30
C VAL A 98 -3.51 26.29 6.11
N LEU A 99 -4.79 26.02 6.37
CA LEU A 99 -5.65 26.92 7.15
C LEU A 99 -5.18 27.04 8.61
N ALA A 100 -4.61 25.98 9.18
CA ALA A 100 -3.99 26.01 10.51
C ALA A 100 -2.76 26.92 10.54
N VAL A 101 -1.91 26.84 9.51
CA VAL A 101 -0.72 27.69 9.38
C VAL A 101 -1.11 29.16 9.21
N ASP A 102 -2.07 29.47 8.34
CA ASP A 102 -2.58 30.84 8.15
C ASP A 102 -3.21 31.41 9.44
N ALA A 103 -4.02 30.62 10.13
CA ALA A 103 -4.56 31.01 11.44
C ALA A 103 -3.45 31.25 12.48
N GLY A 104 -2.34 30.52 12.38
CA GLY A 104 -1.15 30.68 13.21
C GLY A 104 -0.44 32.01 12.95
N HIS A 105 -0.29 32.42 11.69
CA HIS A 105 0.23 33.74 11.32
C HIS A 105 -0.66 34.88 11.85
N GLN A 106 -1.97 34.66 11.88
CA GLN A 106 -2.94 35.61 12.44
C GLN A 106 -3.05 35.53 13.97
N MET A 107 -2.24 34.70 14.64
CA MET A 107 -2.24 34.48 16.09
C MET A 107 -3.59 33.99 16.66
N LYS A 108 -4.42 33.34 15.84
CA LYS A 108 -5.78 32.88 16.20
C LYS A 108 -5.73 31.45 16.76
N LYS A 109 -5.30 31.28 18.02
CA LYS A 109 -5.14 29.97 18.68
C LYS A 109 -6.30 29.01 18.48
N GLN A 110 -7.54 29.47 18.69
CA GLN A 110 -8.71 28.60 18.61
C GLN A 110 -8.90 28.02 17.20
N LYS A 111 -8.65 28.83 16.16
CA LYS A 111 -8.72 28.37 14.77
C LYS A 111 -7.58 27.41 14.44
N VAL A 112 -6.35 27.69 14.90
CA VAL A 112 -5.20 26.78 14.76
C VAL A 112 -5.54 25.42 15.36
N ALA A 113 -6.06 25.38 16.59
CA ALA A 113 -6.42 24.14 17.26
C ALA A 113 -7.46 23.33 16.49
N ILE A 114 -8.54 23.97 16.01
CA ILE A 114 -9.59 23.30 15.24
C ILE A 114 -9.03 22.70 13.94
N TYR A 115 -8.27 23.49 13.17
CA TYR A 115 -7.75 23.04 11.89
C TYR A 115 -6.69 21.94 12.05
N MET A 116 -5.81 22.04 13.04
CA MET A 116 -4.86 20.96 13.35
C MET A 116 -5.58 19.68 13.80
N PHE A 117 -6.65 19.80 14.59
CA PHE A 117 -7.44 18.66 15.00
C PHE A 117 -8.10 17.95 13.80
N LEU A 118 -8.62 18.70 12.83
CA LEU A 118 -9.15 18.15 11.59
C LEU A 118 -8.08 17.44 10.77
N THR A 119 -6.87 18.00 10.68
CA THR A 119 -5.73 17.34 10.01
C THR A 119 -5.35 16.02 10.68
N ILE A 120 -5.31 15.98 12.02
CA ILE A 120 -5.02 14.75 12.78
C ILE A 120 -6.09 13.68 12.51
N ILE A 121 -7.37 14.05 12.49
CA ILE A 121 -8.46 13.12 12.16
C ILE A 121 -8.28 12.57 10.74
N GLY A 122 -8.04 13.45 9.75
CA GLY A 122 -7.84 13.02 8.36
C GLY A 122 -6.66 12.07 8.22
N GLY A 123 -5.53 12.38 8.87
CA GLY A 123 -4.35 11.50 8.89
C GLY A 123 -4.60 10.16 9.60
N GLY A 124 -5.34 10.16 10.71
CA GLY A 124 -5.73 8.96 11.43
C GLY A 124 -6.66 8.04 10.63
N ILE A 125 -7.66 8.62 9.95
CA ILE A 125 -8.55 7.88 9.04
C ILE A 125 -7.76 7.26 7.89
N PHE A 126 -6.83 8.02 7.31
CA PHE A 126 -5.97 7.52 6.23
C PHE A 126 -5.11 6.32 6.69
N LEU A 127 -4.43 6.44 7.83
CA LEU A 127 -3.61 5.34 8.38
C LEU A 127 -4.43 4.09 8.69
N GLY A 128 -5.61 4.27 9.31
CA GLY A 128 -6.53 3.17 9.59
C GLY A 128 -7.01 2.48 8.31
N SER A 129 -7.26 3.27 7.26
CA SER A 129 -7.70 2.76 5.97
C SER A 129 -6.60 1.98 5.25
N GLN A 130 -5.35 2.45 5.29
CA GLN A 130 -4.19 1.72 4.77
C GLN A 130 -3.95 0.40 5.51
N ALA A 131 -4.04 0.40 6.84
CA ALA A 131 -3.90 -0.81 7.64
C ALA A 131 -5.00 -1.84 7.32
N TRP A 132 -6.23 -1.38 7.06
CA TRP A 132 -7.33 -2.23 6.63
C TRP A 132 -7.09 -2.81 5.22
N GLU A 133 -6.63 -2.00 4.27
CA GLU A 133 -6.30 -2.43 2.92
C GLU A 133 -5.21 -3.50 2.94
N TRP A 134 -4.13 -3.26 3.69
CA TRP A 134 -3.07 -4.25 3.92
C TRP A 134 -3.60 -5.54 4.51
N LYS A 135 -4.47 -5.46 5.51
CA LYS A 135 -5.05 -6.65 6.14
C LYS A 135 -5.84 -7.49 5.14
N ASN A 136 -6.65 -6.87 4.29
CA ASN A 136 -7.39 -7.60 3.26
C ASN A 136 -6.47 -8.15 2.18
N PHE A 137 -5.47 -7.39 1.76
CA PHE A 137 -4.50 -7.80 0.76
C PHE A 137 -3.62 -8.98 1.24
N ILE A 138 -3.24 -8.99 2.52
CA ILE A 138 -2.50 -10.09 3.16
C ILE A 138 -3.37 -11.32 3.34
N LYS A 139 -4.64 -11.14 3.72
CA LYS A 139 -5.57 -12.27 3.89
C LYS A 139 -5.93 -12.92 2.55
N GLY A 140 -6.07 -12.12 1.50
CA GLY A 140 -6.56 -12.54 0.20
C GLY A 140 -8.06 -12.78 0.15
N GLU A 141 -8.58 -12.82 -1.08
CA GLU A 141 -10.01 -12.99 -1.34
C GLU A 141 -10.35 -14.29 -2.09
N TYR A 142 -9.52 -14.64 -3.07
CA TYR A 142 -9.78 -15.77 -3.96
C TYR A 142 -8.82 -16.93 -3.75
N GLY A 143 -7.56 -16.65 -3.41
CA GLY A 143 -6.50 -17.65 -3.43
C GLY A 143 -6.08 -18.05 -4.85
N ALA A 144 -4.91 -18.66 -4.94
CA ALA A 144 -4.28 -19.08 -6.17
C ALA A 144 -3.38 -20.31 -5.93
N VAL A 145 -2.84 -20.89 -6.99
CA VAL A 145 -1.84 -21.98 -6.88
C VAL A 145 -0.55 -21.63 -7.60
N GLU A 146 0.57 -22.03 -7.01
CA GLU A 146 1.92 -21.79 -7.53
C GLU A 146 2.47 -23.04 -8.21
N THR A 147 2.87 -22.89 -9.47
CA THR A 147 3.56 -23.94 -10.24
C THR A 147 5.02 -24.06 -9.85
N LYS A 148 5.67 -25.20 -10.13
CA LYS A 148 7.12 -25.38 -9.93
C LYS A 148 7.98 -24.34 -10.67
N GLY A 149 7.45 -23.79 -11.77
CA GLY A 149 8.09 -22.70 -12.53
C GLY A 149 7.93 -21.31 -11.90
N GLY A 150 7.20 -21.19 -10.79
CA GLY A 150 6.98 -19.92 -10.08
C GLY A 150 5.82 -19.08 -10.61
N SER A 151 5.13 -19.53 -11.66
CA SER A 151 3.92 -18.88 -12.17
C SER A 151 2.71 -19.15 -11.29
N ILE A 152 1.88 -18.12 -11.14
CA ILE A 152 0.63 -18.15 -10.37
C ILE A 152 -0.55 -18.47 -11.28
N LEU A 153 -1.38 -19.42 -10.85
CA LEU A 153 -2.60 -19.84 -11.53
C LEU A 153 -3.81 -19.51 -10.65
N GLN A 154 -4.81 -18.90 -11.27
CA GLN A 154 -6.06 -18.50 -10.63
C GLN A 154 -7.22 -19.33 -11.19
N PHE A 155 -8.34 -19.41 -10.47
CA PHE A 155 -9.51 -20.16 -10.90
C PHE A 155 -10.63 -19.23 -11.35
N VAL A 156 -11.29 -19.60 -12.44
CA VAL A 156 -12.43 -18.87 -13.00
C VAL A 156 -13.55 -19.82 -13.38
N ASP A 157 -14.77 -19.30 -13.36
CA ASP A 157 -15.96 -20.00 -13.85
C ASP A 157 -15.96 -20.00 -15.40
N ALA A 158 -16.22 -21.15 -16.00
CA ALA A 158 -16.28 -21.34 -17.45
C ALA A 158 -17.43 -20.58 -18.13
N THR A 159 -18.50 -20.26 -17.39
CA THR A 159 -19.69 -19.60 -17.93
C THR A 159 -19.59 -18.08 -17.84
N THR A 160 -19.09 -17.56 -16.71
CA THR A 160 -19.06 -16.12 -16.44
C THR A 160 -17.67 -15.50 -16.61
N GLY A 161 -16.61 -16.31 -16.62
CA GLY A 161 -15.23 -15.83 -16.59
C GLY A 161 -14.83 -15.13 -15.28
N LYS A 162 -15.72 -15.11 -14.27
CA LYS A 162 -15.44 -14.49 -12.96
C LYS A 162 -14.53 -15.38 -12.12
N ARG A 163 -13.74 -14.74 -11.26
CA ARG A 163 -12.84 -15.44 -10.32
C ARG A 163 -13.64 -16.24 -9.30
N VAL A 164 -13.18 -17.45 -9.04
CA VAL A 164 -13.77 -18.38 -8.06
C VAL A 164 -12.81 -18.50 -6.87
N LYS A 165 -13.34 -18.60 -5.66
CA LYS A 165 -12.54 -18.74 -4.44
C LYS A 165 -12.05 -20.17 -4.28
N LEU A 166 -10.86 -20.36 -3.70
CA LEU A 166 -10.32 -21.67 -3.38
C LEU A 166 -11.27 -22.53 -2.53
N SER A 167 -12.06 -21.92 -1.64
CA SER A 167 -13.08 -22.61 -0.85
C SER A 167 -14.14 -23.33 -1.68
N ASP A 168 -14.44 -22.79 -2.86
CA ASP A 168 -15.48 -23.32 -3.74
C ASP A 168 -14.90 -24.34 -4.74
N VAL A 169 -13.56 -24.34 -4.89
CA VAL A 169 -12.82 -25.28 -5.75
C VAL A 169 -12.37 -26.50 -4.96
N ALA A 170 -11.84 -26.31 -3.75
CA ALA A 170 -11.22 -27.37 -2.95
C ALA A 170 -12.27 -28.31 -2.34
N ILE A 171 -11.98 -29.61 -2.38
CA ILE A 171 -12.76 -30.62 -1.67
C ILE A 171 -11.98 -31.00 -0.40
N PRO A 172 -12.62 -31.09 0.78
CA PRO A 172 -11.94 -31.51 1.99
C PRO A 172 -11.44 -32.95 1.86
N LEU A 173 -10.13 -33.14 1.89
CA LEU A 173 -9.49 -34.45 1.95
C LEU A 173 -8.80 -34.57 3.32
N HIS A 174 -8.94 -35.74 3.94
CA HIS A 174 -8.26 -35.96 5.21
C HIS A 174 -6.78 -36.24 4.97
N GLU A 175 -5.96 -35.19 5.05
CA GLU A 175 -4.50 -35.28 5.02
C GLU A 175 -3.93 -34.86 6.38
N GLU A 176 -3.33 -35.80 7.10
CA GLU A 176 -2.57 -35.48 8.30
C GLU A 176 -1.22 -34.87 7.89
N ARG A 177 -1.09 -33.54 8.05
CA ARG A 177 0.19 -32.85 7.88
C ARG A 177 0.54 -32.06 9.14
N GLU A 178 1.62 -32.45 9.80
CA GLU A 178 2.17 -31.66 10.91
C GLU A 178 3.12 -30.58 10.41
N GLN A 179 2.90 -29.33 10.82
CA GLN A 179 3.84 -28.24 10.56
C GLN A 179 5.08 -28.37 11.45
N LEU A 180 6.28 -28.27 10.86
CA LEU A 180 7.54 -28.17 11.60
C LEU A 180 7.65 -26.81 12.28
N THR A 181 7.27 -26.75 13.55
CA THR A 181 7.48 -25.58 14.41
C THR A 181 8.90 -25.57 14.99
N ARG A 182 9.37 -24.42 15.49
CA ARG A 182 10.72 -24.25 16.06
C ARG A 182 11.09 -25.29 17.13
N ASN A 183 10.09 -25.78 17.87
CA ASN A 183 10.26 -26.78 18.93
C ASN A 183 10.33 -28.22 18.39
N LYS A 184 9.88 -28.44 17.16
CA LYS A 184 9.84 -29.73 16.45
C LYS A 184 10.89 -29.82 15.33
N GLY A 185 11.46 -28.71 14.89
CA GLY A 185 12.42 -28.64 13.80
C GLY A 185 13.86 -28.85 14.26
N PHE A 186 14.67 -29.47 13.38
CA PHE A 186 16.10 -29.64 13.60
C PHE A 186 16.81 -28.27 13.63
N TRP A 187 17.71 -28.04 14.59
CA TRP A 187 18.38 -26.74 14.81
C TRP A 187 17.46 -25.52 14.97
N PHE A 188 16.29 -25.70 15.60
CA PHE A 188 15.32 -24.61 15.75
C PHE A 188 14.85 -24.03 14.40
N SER A 189 14.98 -24.79 13.32
CA SER A 189 14.40 -24.43 12.02
C SER A 189 12.87 -24.50 12.11
N LYS A 190 12.20 -23.63 11.36
CA LYS A 190 10.74 -23.60 11.26
C LYS A 190 10.34 -23.64 9.79
N GLU A 191 9.27 -24.35 9.48
CA GLU A 191 8.64 -24.27 8.19
C GLU A 191 7.70 -23.05 8.11
N SER A 192 7.47 -22.55 6.90
CA SER A 192 6.41 -21.58 6.63
C SER A 192 5.04 -22.10 7.10
N THR A 193 4.13 -21.19 7.41
CA THR A 193 2.74 -21.54 7.73
C THR A 193 2.13 -22.37 6.61
N LEU A 194 1.40 -23.41 7.00
CA LEU A 194 0.68 -24.26 6.06
C LEU A 194 -0.48 -23.45 5.45
N PRO A 195 -0.75 -23.60 4.14
CA PRO A 195 -1.95 -23.05 3.54
C PRO A 195 -3.20 -23.72 4.13
N THR A 196 -4.34 -23.04 4.03
CA THR A 196 -5.62 -23.55 4.53
C THR A 196 -6.04 -24.82 3.78
N TYR A 197 -5.69 -24.92 2.50
CA TYR A 197 -5.99 -26.04 1.62
C TYR A 197 -4.72 -26.71 1.11
N SER A 198 -4.79 -28.02 0.93
CA SER A 198 -3.76 -28.84 0.31
C SER A 198 -3.80 -28.73 -1.22
N VAL A 199 -2.66 -28.96 -1.87
CA VAL A 199 -2.59 -28.99 -3.35
C VAL A 199 -3.49 -30.10 -3.90
N ASN A 200 -3.54 -31.24 -3.22
CA ASN A 200 -4.35 -32.37 -3.65
C ASN A 200 -5.84 -32.05 -3.54
N GLU A 201 -6.27 -31.39 -2.47
CA GLU A 201 -7.67 -30.93 -2.30
C GLU A 201 -8.11 -30.03 -3.44
N VAL A 202 -7.25 -29.10 -3.85
CA VAL A 202 -7.53 -28.17 -4.95
C VAL A 202 -7.52 -28.89 -6.31
N VAL A 203 -6.57 -29.80 -6.54
CA VAL A 203 -6.46 -30.53 -7.82
C VAL A 203 -7.62 -31.52 -8.00
N GLU A 204 -7.97 -32.29 -6.97
CA GLU A 204 -9.10 -33.22 -7.02
C GLU A 204 -10.43 -32.46 -7.09
N GLY A 205 -10.55 -31.36 -6.35
CA GLY A 205 -11.71 -30.47 -6.44
C GLY A 205 -11.88 -29.83 -7.82
N PHE A 206 -10.77 -29.42 -8.44
CA PHE A 206 -10.79 -28.96 -9.83
C PHE A 206 -11.25 -30.06 -10.79
N LYS A 207 -10.78 -31.31 -10.63
CA LYS A 207 -11.19 -32.45 -11.48
C LYS A 207 -12.67 -32.77 -11.34
N ALA A 208 -13.21 -32.70 -10.12
CA ALA A 208 -14.62 -32.96 -9.84
C ALA A 208 -15.56 -31.93 -10.47
N ASN A 209 -15.12 -30.67 -10.61
CA ASN A 209 -15.92 -29.57 -11.13
C ASN A 209 -15.53 -29.22 -12.59
N PRO A 210 -16.32 -29.64 -13.61
CA PRO A 210 -16.00 -29.37 -15.01
C PRO A 210 -16.19 -27.89 -15.40
N ASN A 211 -16.96 -27.12 -14.62
CA ASN A 211 -17.24 -25.71 -14.87
C ASN A 211 -16.13 -24.75 -14.41
N ILE A 212 -15.03 -25.25 -13.84
CA ILE A 212 -13.91 -24.41 -13.40
C ILE A 212 -12.77 -24.52 -14.40
N LEU A 213 -12.20 -23.37 -14.77
CA LEU A 213 -11.04 -23.23 -15.64
C LEU A 213 -9.90 -22.53 -14.91
N VAL A 214 -8.69 -22.69 -15.45
CA VAL A 214 -7.50 -22.01 -14.95
C VAL A 214 -7.21 -20.77 -15.78
N ARG A 215 -6.94 -19.67 -15.08
CA ARG A 215 -6.46 -18.40 -15.60
C ARG A 215 -4.99 -18.22 -15.24
N THR A 216 -4.17 -17.86 -16.21
CA THR A 216 -2.73 -17.63 -16.01
C THR A 216 -2.44 -16.20 -15.54
N GLU A 217 -1.23 -15.93 -15.10
CA GLU A 217 -0.77 -14.59 -14.75
C GLU A 217 -0.56 -13.65 -15.95
N ALA A 218 -0.47 -14.19 -17.18
CA ALA A 218 -0.17 -13.43 -18.39
C ALA A 218 -1.40 -12.72 -18.98
N ILE A 219 -1.25 -11.44 -19.33
CA ILE A 219 -2.27 -10.62 -19.99
C ILE A 219 -2.57 -11.18 -21.38
N TYR A 220 -3.85 -11.25 -21.73
CA TYR A 220 -4.27 -11.76 -23.03
C TYR A 220 -3.98 -10.73 -24.14
N HIS A 221 -3.34 -11.22 -25.21
CA HIS A 221 -3.13 -10.49 -26.45
C HIS A 221 -3.85 -11.20 -27.60
N PRO A 222 -4.49 -10.48 -28.55
CA PRO A 222 -5.21 -11.09 -29.66
C PRO A 222 -4.36 -12.03 -30.55
N SER A 223 -3.04 -11.83 -30.58
CA SER A 223 -2.09 -12.74 -31.24
C SER A 223 -2.09 -14.15 -30.62
N MET A 224 -2.42 -14.26 -29.33
CA MET A 224 -2.50 -15.52 -28.59
C MET A 224 -3.80 -16.29 -28.83
N ALA A 225 -4.79 -15.71 -29.52
CA ALA A 225 -6.03 -16.41 -29.88
C ALA A 225 -5.77 -17.69 -30.69
N LYS A 226 -4.66 -17.72 -31.44
CA LYS A 226 -4.23 -18.86 -32.26
C LYS A 226 -3.38 -19.87 -31.50
N ASN A 227 -2.99 -19.56 -30.26
CA ASN A 227 -2.18 -20.47 -29.45
C ASN A 227 -3.04 -21.64 -28.96
N VAL A 228 -2.47 -22.84 -29.01
CA VAL A 228 -3.11 -24.05 -28.51
C VAL A 228 -3.38 -23.91 -27.01
N GLY A 229 -4.61 -24.22 -26.59
CA GLY A 229 -4.99 -24.25 -25.17
C GLY A 229 -5.55 -22.95 -24.60
N VAL A 230 -5.74 -21.91 -25.42
CA VAL A 230 -6.40 -20.65 -25.00
C VAL A 230 -7.91 -20.74 -25.25
N HIS A 231 -8.73 -20.33 -24.27
CA HIS A 231 -10.18 -20.42 -24.40
C HIS A 231 -10.69 -19.47 -25.50
N PRO A 232 -11.46 -19.95 -26.50
CA PRO A 232 -11.79 -19.16 -27.69
C PRO A 232 -12.82 -18.04 -27.44
N GLU A 233 -13.76 -18.22 -26.49
CA GLU A 233 -14.87 -17.26 -26.30
C GLU A 233 -14.65 -16.30 -25.12
N LEU A 234 -14.27 -16.82 -23.94
CA LEU A 234 -14.03 -16.02 -22.74
C LEU A 234 -12.93 -14.96 -22.88
N ASN A 235 -11.98 -15.13 -23.81
CA ASN A 235 -10.89 -14.17 -24.01
C ASN A 235 -11.23 -13.07 -25.06
N LYS A 236 -12.45 -13.03 -25.60
CA LYS A 236 -12.88 -12.00 -26.57
C LYS A 236 -13.23 -10.64 -25.94
N SER A 237 -13.05 -10.49 -24.62
CA SER A 237 -13.41 -9.26 -23.91
C SER A 237 -12.63 -8.04 -24.42
N THR A 238 -13.31 -6.91 -24.54
CA THR A 238 -12.75 -5.61 -24.93
C THR A 238 -11.83 -5.02 -23.86
N HIS A 239 -11.96 -5.49 -22.61
CA HIS A 239 -11.17 -5.01 -21.47
C HIS A 239 -9.91 -5.85 -21.26
N LYS A 240 -8.86 -5.24 -20.69
CA LYS A 240 -7.60 -5.91 -20.35
C LYS A 240 -7.87 -6.99 -19.29
N HIS A 241 -7.60 -8.25 -19.63
CA HIS A 241 -7.79 -9.40 -18.75
C HIS A 241 -6.64 -10.40 -18.92
N LYS A 242 -6.44 -11.27 -17.93
CA LYS A 242 -5.44 -12.35 -18.05
C LYS A 242 -6.00 -13.55 -18.81
N THR A 243 -5.11 -14.29 -19.44
CA THR A 243 -5.42 -15.38 -20.36
C THR A 243 -6.08 -16.55 -19.63
N ILE A 244 -7.29 -16.92 -20.07
CA ILE A 244 -8.04 -18.08 -19.61
C ILE A 244 -7.73 -19.28 -20.51
N LEU A 245 -7.38 -20.41 -19.91
CA LEU A 245 -7.02 -21.64 -20.62
C LEU A 245 -8.23 -22.53 -20.87
N THR A 246 -8.13 -23.41 -21.86
CA THR A 246 -9.07 -24.51 -22.05
C THR A 246 -8.91 -25.54 -20.93
N ARG A 247 -9.90 -26.42 -20.77
CA ARG A 247 -9.92 -27.42 -19.71
C ARG A 247 -8.73 -28.39 -19.78
N GLU A 248 -8.38 -28.84 -20.98
CA GLU A 248 -7.27 -29.78 -21.20
C GLU A 248 -5.91 -29.17 -20.80
N GLU A 249 -5.66 -27.93 -21.25
CA GLU A 249 -4.43 -27.22 -20.90
C GLU A 249 -4.42 -26.83 -19.41
N SER A 250 -5.58 -26.50 -18.83
CA SER A 250 -5.72 -26.23 -17.40
C SER A 250 -5.27 -27.43 -16.56
N LEU A 251 -5.71 -28.66 -16.91
CA LEU A 251 -5.29 -29.88 -16.21
C LEU A 251 -3.79 -30.13 -16.33
N LYS A 252 -3.20 -29.85 -17.50
CA LYS A 252 -1.76 -29.96 -17.72
C LYS A 252 -0.98 -28.99 -16.82
N ARG A 253 -1.42 -27.73 -16.72
CA ARG A 253 -0.79 -26.73 -15.83
C ARG A 253 -0.94 -27.07 -14.35
N LEU A 254 -2.05 -27.69 -13.96
CA LEU A 254 -2.27 -28.11 -12.58
C LEU A 254 -1.36 -29.28 -12.15
N ALA A 255 -0.88 -30.11 -13.08
CA ALA A 255 0.06 -31.19 -12.77
C ALA A 255 1.41 -30.68 -12.22
N ASP A 256 1.78 -29.45 -12.58
CA ASP A 256 3.03 -28.82 -12.13
C ASP A 256 2.86 -27.98 -10.84
N VAL A 257 1.68 -27.99 -10.22
CA VAL A 257 1.42 -27.25 -8.99
C VAL A 257 2.13 -27.90 -7.81
N HIS A 258 2.68 -27.08 -6.94
CA HIS A 258 3.38 -27.54 -5.73
C HIS A 258 2.97 -26.82 -4.46
N TYR A 259 2.29 -25.67 -4.55
CA TYR A 259 1.91 -24.89 -3.37
C TYR A 259 0.61 -24.11 -3.60
N VAL A 260 -0.18 -23.94 -2.55
CA VAL A 260 -1.41 -23.12 -2.53
C VAL A 260 -1.08 -21.76 -1.93
N VAL A 261 -1.44 -20.68 -2.63
CA VAL A 261 -1.15 -19.29 -2.24
C VAL A 261 -2.45 -18.62 -1.84
N GLU A 262 -2.49 -18.07 -0.63
CA GLU A 262 -3.61 -17.26 -0.16
C GLU A 262 -3.08 -15.86 0.19
N GLY A 263 -3.68 -14.83 -0.40
CA GLY A 263 -3.28 -13.45 -0.20
C GLY A 263 -1.92 -13.08 -0.78
N ALA A 264 -1.41 -11.94 -0.32
CA ALA A 264 -0.12 -11.41 -0.72
C ALA A 264 0.81 -11.21 0.48
N ASN A 265 2.05 -11.65 0.32
CA ASN A 265 3.14 -11.43 1.26
C ASN A 265 4.44 -11.18 0.48
N LEU A 266 5.56 -11.03 1.20
CA LEU A 266 6.87 -10.71 0.60
C LEU A 266 7.50 -11.87 -0.19
N VAL A 267 6.92 -13.07 -0.10
CA VAL A 267 7.44 -14.29 -0.72
C VAL A 267 6.52 -14.77 -1.85
N ARG A 268 5.20 -14.64 -1.66
CA ARG A 268 4.16 -15.14 -2.57
C ARG A 268 3.04 -14.12 -2.72
N ASN A 269 2.47 -14.06 -3.91
CA ASN A 269 1.45 -13.09 -4.27
C ASN A 269 0.35 -13.78 -5.10
N GLU A 270 -0.86 -13.88 -4.58
CA GLU A 270 -2.00 -14.45 -5.32
C GLU A 270 -2.41 -13.63 -6.55
N TYR A 271 -2.03 -12.34 -6.60
CA TYR A 271 -2.46 -11.42 -7.64
C TYR A 271 -1.56 -11.42 -8.88
N GLY A 272 -0.39 -12.07 -8.84
CA GLY A 272 0.55 -12.18 -9.96
C GLY A 272 1.99 -12.07 -9.49
N GLN A 273 2.81 -11.29 -10.20
CA GLN A 273 4.25 -11.24 -9.96
C GLN A 273 4.62 -10.87 -8.52
N LYS A 274 5.55 -11.61 -7.91
CA LYS A 274 5.99 -11.44 -6.51
C LYS A 274 6.56 -10.04 -6.24
N LEU A 275 7.26 -9.46 -7.22
CA LEU A 275 7.84 -8.13 -7.12
C LEU A 275 6.79 -7.03 -6.89
N PHE A 276 5.56 -7.20 -7.41
CA PHE A 276 4.49 -6.24 -7.17
C PHE A 276 4.19 -6.10 -5.67
N ALA A 277 3.98 -7.22 -4.97
CA ALA A 277 3.71 -7.20 -3.53
C ALA A 277 4.90 -6.61 -2.75
N ASN A 278 6.13 -6.93 -3.13
CA ASN A 278 7.33 -6.38 -2.51
C ASN A 278 7.40 -4.86 -2.61
N PHE A 279 7.26 -4.31 -3.83
CA PHE A 279 7.25 -2.86 -4.02
C PHE A 279 6.04 -2.20 -3.37
N PHE A 280 4.86 -2.83 -3.45
CA PHE A 280 3.64 -2.32 -2.83
C PHE A 280 3.81 -2.16 -1.32
N PHE A 281 4.12 -3.23 -0.59
CA PHE A 281 4.28 -3.19 0.87
C PHE A 281 5.45 -2.30 1.30
N PHE A 282 6.55 -2.29 0.54
CA PHE A 282 7.71 -1.49 0.91
C PHE A 282 7.46 0.01 0.70
N ILE A 283 6.97 0.43 -0.48
CA ILE A 283 6.75 1.86 -0.79
C ILE A 283 5.59 2.42 0.02
N THR A 284 4.45 1.73 0.06
CA THR A 284 3.28 2.18 0.84
C THR A 284 3.55 2.10 2.34
N GLY A 285 4.36 1.13 2.79
CA GLY A 285 4.75 1.00 4.20
C GLY A 285 5.71 2.08 4.64
N PHE A 286 6.72 2.39 3.82
CA PHE A 286 7.64 3.50 4.07
C PHE A 286 6.88 4.84 4.08
N HIS A 287 5.96 5.05 3.14
CA HIS A 287 5.07 6.20 3.16
C HIS A 287 4.17 6.23 4.41
N GLY A 288 3.54 5.11 4.76
CA GLY A 288 2.72 4.97 5.97
C GLY A 288 3.48 5.31 7.25
N PHE A 289 4.78 4.96 7.32
CA PHE A 289 5.65 5.38 8.41
C PHE A 289 5.85 6.90 8.49
N HIS A 290 6.00 7.58 7.34
CA HIS A 290 6.07 9.05 7.30
C HIS A 290 4.76 9.69 7.76
N VAL A 291 3.62 9.18 7.28
CA VAL A 291 2.30 9.65 7.72
C VAL A 291 2.11 9.42 9.21
N PHE A 292 2.45 8.24 9.73
CA PHE A 292 2.37 7.92 11.15
C PHE A 292 3.21 8.89 12.01
N THR A 293 4.46 9.12 11.61
CA THR A 293 5.35 10.08 12.27
C THR A 293 4.78 11.49 12.18
N GLY A 294 4.23 11.88 11.03
CA GLY A 294 3.59 13.18 10.84
C GLY A 294 2.35 13.37 11.72
N VAL A 295 1.51 12.35 11.87
CA VAL A 295 0.35 12.39 12.77
C VAL A 295 0.81 12.55 14.21
N LEU A 296 1.84 11.81 14.63
CA LEU A 296 2.40 11.91 15.97
C LEU A 296 2.94 13.32 16.25
N ILE A 297 3.70 13.89 15.31
CA ILE A 297 4.19 15.28 15.42
C ILE A 297 3.01 16.26 15.48
N ASN A 298 2.00 16.11 14.63
CA ASN A 298 0.80 16.95 14.65
C ASN A 298 0.07 16.89 15.99
N VAL A 299 -0.06 15.70 16.59
CA VAL A 299 -0.64 15.54 17.93
C VAL A 299 0.19 16.29 18.98
N LEU A 300 1.52 16.17 18.95
CA LEU A 300 2.39 16.89 19.90
C LEU A 300 2.25 18.41 19.77
N ILE A 301 2.24 18.93 18.55
CA ILE A 301 2.08 20.37 18.31
C ILE A 301 0.67 20.82 18.71
N PHE A 302 -0.37 20.04 18.40
CA PHE A 302 -1.74 20.33 18.81
C PHE A 302 -1.85 20.47 20.33
N LEU A 303 -1.26 19.53 21.10
CA LEU A 303 -1.21 19.63 22.56
C LEU A 303 -0.50 20.92 23.01
N ASN A 304 0.63 21.28 22.39
CA ASN A 304 1.34 22.52 22.68
C ASN A 304 0.54 23.79 22.34
N VAL A 305 -0.27 23.76 21.27
CA VAL A 305 -1.20 24.85 20.93
C VAL A 305 -2.27 24.99 22.00
N VAL A 306 -2.91 23.89 22.40
CA VAL A 306 -3.96 23.89 23.44
C VAL A 306 -3.41 24.40 24.77
N LEU A 307 -2.22 23.95 25.18
CA LEU A 307 -1.50 24.39 26.38
C LEU A 307 -1.05 25.86 26.33
N GLY A 308 -1.17 26.54 25.18
CA GLY A 308 -0.82 27.95 25.02
C GLY A 308 0.69 28.22 24.94
N THR A 309 1.50 27.18 24.68
CA THR A 309 2.97 27.30 24.58
C THR A 309 3.37 28.30 23.49
N TYR A 310 2.66 28.32 22.36
CA TYR A 310 2.98 29.21 21.23
C TYR A 310 2.45 30.64 21.39
N GLU A 311 1.37 30.85 22.13
CA GLU A 311 0.94 32.20 22.53
C GLU A 311 1.97 32.86 23.45
N LYS A 312 2.53 32.08 24.39
CA LYS A 312 3.62 32.54 25.27
C LYS A 312 4.91 32.87 24.49
N ARG A 313 5.20 32.11 23.44
CA ARG A 313 6.35 32.33 22.55
C ARG A 313 6.12 33.40 21.47
N ARG A 314 4.87 33.90 21.31
CA ARG A 314 4.45 34.85 20.26
C ARG A 314 4.80 34.41 18.83
N SER A 315 4.97 33.11 18.59
CA SER A 315 5.35 32.58 17.30
C SER A 315 4.77 31.18 17.08
N TYR A 316 4.13 30.98 15.93
CA TYR A 316 3.59 29.71 15.46
C TYR A 316 4.48 29.03 14.40
N GLU A 317 5.76 29.41 14.33
CA GLU A 317 6.71 28.88 13.32
C GLU A 317 6.84 27.34 13.35
N MET A 318 6.60 26.71 14.51
CA MET A 318 6.59 25.24 14.60
C MET A 318 5.41 24.61 13.86
N VAL A 319 4.24 25.26 13.83
CA VAL A 319 3.09 24.79 13.06
C VAL A 319 3.40 24.86 11.56
N GLU A 320 4.11 25.90 11.12
CA GLU A 320 4.54 26.04 9.72
C GLU A 320 5.52 24.92 9.30
N LYS A 321 6.55 24.64 10.11
CA LYS A 321 7.53 23.58 9.83
C LYS A 321 6.87 22.20 9.71
N VAL A 322 5.93 21.92 10.60
CA VAL A 322 5.17 20.66 10.59
C VAL A 322 4.17 20.63 9.44
N GLY A 323 3.57 21.77 9.09
CA GLY A 323 2.73 21.90 7.91
C GLY A 323 3.50 21.57 6.63
N LEU A 324 4.71 22.09 6.46
CA LEU A 324 5.59 21.76 5.32
C LEU A 324 5.87 20.26 5.22
N TYR A 325 6.13 19.58 6.34
CA TYR A 325 6.29 18.12 6.36
C TYR A 325 5.01 17.41 5.90
N TRP A 326 3.87 17.82 6.44
CA TRP A 326 2.58 17.20 6.16
C TRP A 326 2.19 17.33 4.69
N HIS A 327 2.40 18.50 4.09
CA HIS A 327 2.19 18.72 2.66
C HIS A 327 3.12 17.89 1.79
N PHE A 328 4.38 17.74 2.19
CA PHE A 328 5.32 16.88 1.47
C PHE A 328 4.84 15.41 1.47
N VAL A 329 4.43 14.90 2.63
CA VAL A 329 3.93 13.53 2.75
C VAL A 329 2.68 13.34 1.87
N ASP A 330 1.74 14.27 1.89
CA ASP A 330 0.54 14.23 1.02
C ASP A 330 0.90 14.26 -0.48
N LEU A 331 1.84 15.12 -0.89
CA LEU A 331 2.32 15.18 -2.27
C LEU A 331 2.95 13.85 -2.72
N VAL A 332 3.76 13.21 -1.88
CA VAL A 332 4.33 11.89 -2.17
C VAL A 332 3.22 10.85 -2.37
N TRP A 333 2.15 10.91 -1.56
CA TRP A 333 1.02 10.00 -1.71
C TRP A 333 0.34 10.13 -3.07
N VAL A 334 0.15 11.35 -3.58
CA VAL A 334 -0.45 11.56 -4.91
C VAL A 334 0.34 10.85 -6.01
N PHE A 335 1.67 10.85 -5.92
CA PHE A 335 2.52 10.10 -6.86
C PHE A 335 2.39 8.58 -6.66
N VAL A 336 2.47 8.09 -5.42
CA VAL A 336 2.30 6.66 -5.11
C VAL A 336 0.94 6.16 -5.60
N PHE A 337 -0.13 6.92 -5.35
CA PHE A 337 -1.47 6.66 -5.81
C PHE A 337 -1.52 6.53 -7.35
N THR A 338 -0.93 7.49 -8.06
CA THR A 338 -0.90 7.49 -9.52
C THR A 338 -0.20 6.25 -10.08
N PHE A 339 0.97 5.88 -9.57
CA PHE A 339 1.77 4.77 -10.11
C PHE A 339 1.23 3.37 -9.77
N PHE A 340 0.56 3.20 -8.63
CA PHE A 340 0.05 1.89 -8.20
C PHE A 340 -1.41 1.65 -8.60
N TYR A 341 -2.23 2.69 -8.63
CA TYR A 341 -3.67 2.53 -8.77
C TYR A 341 -4.19 3.01 -10.13
N LEU A 342 -3.59 4.03 -10.75
CA LEU A 342 -4.07 4.57 -12.04
C LEU A 342 -3.32 4.04 -13.27
N VAL A 343 -1.99 3.92 -13.17
CA VAL A 343 -1.09 3.74 -14.33
C VAL A 343 -0.77 2.30 -14.63
#